data_AF-A0A1E1XVR9-F1
#
_entry.id   AF-A0A1E1XVR9-F1
#
_cell.length_a   1.000
_cell.length_b   1.000
_cell.length_c   1.000
_cell.angle_alpha   90.00
_cell.angle_beta   90.00
_cell.angle_gamma   90.00
#
_symmetry.space_group_name_H-M   'P 1'
#
loop_
_entity.id
_entity.type
_entity.pdbx_description
1 polymer ?
#
loop_
_entity_poly.entity_id
_entity_poly.type
_entity_poly.pdbx_seq_one_letter_code
_entity_poly.pdbx_strand_id
1 'polypeptide(L)'
;DPFTVPVNVDGVLLTMELDTGAAVSVISWREFQRLFPRKRLQPASLKLRTYTGAMVKPKGLAKVVVRHNDQSVELPLYVVDTTGPALLGREWLQGIRLDWKNLVFFNHLGPSREMSKHWQEKLETMLDSHSELFKDELGTIAEEQAELVLREGSQPKFVKARSVPFALQGAVEAELVKMEKLGIITPVATSEYATPLVPVVKRDGSLRLCGDYKTTVNPCLEVDRYPLPRIDDLLAALAGGEEFSKIDLSRAYQQVVMAESSRKLLTINTHKGLYTMNRLAFGISSAPSIFQRIMDNMLKGLQGVSCYLDDILVTGKTKQEHFHNLEAVL
;
A
#
# COMPACT_ATOMS: atom_id res chain seq x y z
N ASP A 1 0.75 12.80 22.47
CA ASP A 1 0.12 14.13 22.36
C ASP A 1 -0.36 14.38 20.94
N PRO A 2 -1.48 15.08 20.74
CA PRO A 2 -1.96 15.43 19.41
C PRO A 2 -0.96 16.36 18.72
N PHE A 3 -0.70 16.12 17.44
CA PHE A 3 0.13 17.03 16.64
C PHE A 3 -0.66 18.30 16.35
N THR A 4 -0.13 19.45 16.73
CA THR A 4 -0.78 20.74 16.50
C THR A 4 -0.04 21.58 15.48
N VAL A 5 -0.78 22.24 14.60
CA VAL A 5 -0.28 23.11 13.54
C VAL A 5 -0.73 24.54 13.82
N PRO A 6 0.18 25.51 14.02
CA PRO A 6 -0.18 26.92 14.04
C PRO A 6 -0.44 27.41 12.61
N VAL A 7 -1.67 27.86 12.34
CA VAL A 7 -2.07 28.42 11.04
C VAL A 7 -2.63 29.83 11.22
N ASN A 8 -2.28 30.75 10.33
CA ASN A 8 -2.88 32.09 10.35
C ASN A 8 -4.19 32.06 9.57
N VAL A 9 -5.31 32.30 10.25
CA VAL A 9 -6.66 32.27 9.67
C VAL A 9 -7.23 33.68 9.78
N ASP A 10 -7.46 34.34 8.63
CA ASP A 10 -7.88 35.74 8.53
C ASP A 10 -7.08 36.74 9.39
N GLY A 11 -5.77 36.51 9.55
CA GLY A 11 -4.90 37.36 10.38
C GLY A 11 -4.79 36.90 11.84
N VAL A 12 -5.55 35.89 12.27
CA VAL A 12 -5.50 35.33 13.63
C VAL A 12 -4.67 34.06 13.62
N LEU A 13 -3.65 33.96 14.49
CA LEU A 13 -2.91 32.71 14.68
C LEU A 13 -3.79 31.71 15.45
N LEU A 14 -4.22 30.65 14.77
CA LEU A 14 -5.02 29.56 15.31
C LEU A 14 -4.19 28.28 15.33
N THR A 15 -4.01 27.71 16.52
CA THR A 15 -3.40 26.38 16.66
C THR A 15 -4.48 25.33 16.48
N MET A 16 -4.32 24.44 15.50
CA MET A 16 -5.28 23.37 15.18
C MET A 16 -4.63 22.01 15.32
N GLU A 17 -5.34 21.02 15.83
CA GLU A 17 -4.89 19.63 15.85
C GLU A 17 -4.97 19.03 14.44
N LEU A 18 -3.88 18.42 13.99
CA LEU A 18 -3.80 17.72 12.73
C LEU A 18 -4.57 16.41 12.83
N ASP A 19 -5.65 16.28 12.06
CA ASP A 19 -6.49 15.07 12.05
C ASP A 19 -6.72 14.59 10.61
N THR A 20 -5.93 13.59 10.20
CA THR A 20 -6.09 12.96 8.88
C THR A 20 -7.35 12.09 8.79
N GLY A 21 -8.00 11.76 9.91
CA GLY A 21 -9.30 11.11 9.99
C GLY A 21 -10.46 12.07 9.73
N ALA A 22 -10.32 13.35 10.09
CA ALA A 22 -11.31 14.38 9.82
C ALA A 22 -11.38 14.71 8.32
N ALA A 23 -12.59 14.64 7.75
CA ALA A 23 -12.81 14.97 6.33
C ALA A 23 -12.70 16.48 6.06
N VAL A 24 -13.08 17.31 7.03
CA VAL A 24 -13.11 18.78 6.92
C VAL A 24 -12.49 19.40 8.15
N SER A 25 -12.01 20.64 8.01
CA SER A 25 -11.50 21.40 9.15
C SER A 25 -12.64 22.02 9.94
N VAL A 26 -12.57 21.91 11.27
CA VAL A 26 -13.62 22.37 12.18
C VAL A 26 -13.08 23.24 13.30
N ILE A 27 -13.93 24.11 13.82
CA ILE A 27 -13.68 24.90 15.03
C ILE A 27 -14.94 24.91 15.90
N SER A 28 -14.76 24.97 17.22
CA SER A 28 -15.90 25.12 18.13
C SER A 28 -16.60 26.48 17.94
N TRP A 29 -17.92 26.52 18.12
CA TRP A 29 -18.70 27.75 18.05
C TRP A 29 -18.17 28.82 19.02
N ARG A 30 -17.81 28.40 20.24
CA ARG A 30 -17.25 29.28 21.27
C ARG A 30 -15.94 29.93 20.83
N GLU A 31 -15.02 29.15 20.26
CA GLU A 31 -13.75 29.71 19.78
C GLU A 31 -13.92 30.55 18.52
N PHE A 32 -14.81 30.14 17.61
CA PHE A 32 -15.13 30.92 16.43
C PHE A 32 -15.65 32.32 16.78
N GLN A 33 -16.60 32.42 17.72
CA GLN A 33 -17.11 33.71 18.19
C GLN A 33 -16.03 34.56 18.85
N ARG A 34 -15.12 33.93 19.59
CA ARG A 34 -14.00 34.62 20.28
C ARG A 34 -12.99 35.18 19.28
N LEU A 35 -12.62 34.41 18.26
CA LEU A 35 -11.56 34.76 17.32
C LEU A 35 -12.06 35.57 16.12
N PHE A 36 -13.29 35.32 15.67
CA PHE A 36 -13.88 35.93 14.48
C PHE A 36 -15.24 36.58 14.75
N PRO A 37 -15.35 37.50 15.74
CA PRO A 37 -16.65 38.01 16.21
C PRO A 37 -17.47 38.75 15.14
N ARG A 38 -16.82 39.25 14.08
CA ARG A 38 -17.46 39.99 12.98
C ARG A 38 -17.77 39.12 11.76
N LYS A 39 -17.34 37.87 11.74
CA LYS A 39 -17.45 37.01 10.55
C LYS A 39 -18.79 36.27 10.54
N ARG A 40 -19.50 36.35 9.43
CA ARG A 40 -20.83 35.72 9.27
C ARG A 40 -20.68 34.29 8.76
N LEU A 41 -21.51 33.40 9.32
CA LEU A 41 -21.63 32.02 8.83
C LEU A 41 -22.54 31.96 7.62
N GLN A 42 -22.14 31.16 6.64
CA GLN A 42 -22.98 30.71 5.54
C GLN A 42 -23.67 29.39 5.92
N PRO A 43 -24.87 29.10 5.40
CA PRO A 43 -25.53 27.82 5.61
C PRO A 43 -24.64 26.65 5.13
N ALA A 44 -24.52 25.61 5.95
CA ALA A 44 -23.85 24.37 5.59
C ALA A 44 -24.87 23.23 5.55
N SER A 45 -24.94 22.50 4.43
CA SER A 45 -25.80 21.31 4.26
C SER A 45 -25.10 20.01 4.70
N LEU A 46 -23.81 20.08 5.04
CA LEU A 46 -22.99 18.93 5.41
C LEU A 46 -23.41 18.35 6.76
N LYS A 47 -23.48 17.03 6.86
CA LYS A 47 -23.67 16.30 8.12
C LYS A 47 -22.36 15.61 8.48
N LEU A 48 -21.78 15.94 9.62
CA LEU A 48 -20.54 15.33 10.10
C LEU A 48 -20.87 14.16 11.03
N ARG A 49 -19.99 13.16 11.04
CA ARG A 49 -20.06 12.03 11.95
C ARG A 49 -18.73 11.94 12.70
N THR A 50 -18.80 11.89 14.02
CA THR A 50 -17.63 11.67 14.89
C THR A 50 -17.19 10.21 14.84
N TYR A 51 -16.00 9.91 15.37
CA TYR A 51 -15.49 8.54 15.42
C TYR A 51 -16.38 7.57 16.24
N THR A 52 -17.14 8.09 17.22
CA THR A 52 -18.11 7.31 18.02
C THR A 52 -19.42 7.03 17.28
N GLY A 53 -19.58 7.57 16.06
CA GLY A 53 -20.81 7.49 15.29
C GLY A 53 -21.82 8.59 15.59
N ALA A 54 -21.57 9.44 16.60
CA ALA A 54 -22.46 10.57 16.91
C ALA A 54 -22.49 11.59 15.76
N MET A 55 -23.68 12.07 15.43
CA MET A 55 -23.91 13.02 14.35
C MET A 55 -23.71 14.45 14.85
N VAL A 56 -22.88 15.21 14.14
CA VAL A 56 -22.62 16.63 14.41
C VAL A 56 -23.12 17.45 13.22
N LYS A 57 -24.06 18.35 13.47
CA LYS A 57 -24.53 19.32 12.47
C LYS A 57 -23.76 20.62 12.66
N PRO A 58 -22.98 21.08 11.66
CA PRO A 58 -22.37 22.41 11.72
C PRO A 58 -23.43 23.50 11.87
N LYS A 59 -23.15 24.52 12.69
CA LYS A 59 -23.96 25.75 12.75
C LYS A 59 -23.87 26.51 11.43
N GLY A 60 -22.77 26.36 10.71
CA GLY A 60 -22.55 26.91 9.38
C GLY A 60 -21.08 26.76 8.97
N LEU A 61 -20.73 27.38 7.85
CA LEU A 61 -19.37 27.45 7.34
C LEU A 61 -18.94 28.91 7.20
N ALA A 62 -17.69 29.21 7.53
CA ALA A 62 -17.06 30.50 7.25
C ALA A 62 -15.99 30.29 6.18
N LYS A 63 -16.01 31.07 5.10
CA LYS A 63 -14.87 31.11 4.17
C LYS A 63 -13.76 31.94 4.79
N VAL A 64 -12.59 31.37 5.01
CA VAL A 64 -11.46 32.01 5.70
C VAL A 64 -10.22 32.00 4.81
N VAL A 65 -9.44 33.08 4.86
CA VAL A 65 -8.13 33.12 4.20
C VAL A 65 -7.12 32.50 5.14
N VAL A 66 -6.61 31.34 4.78
CA VAL A 66 -5.62 30.62 5.57
C VAL A 66 -4.24 30.90 4.97
N ARG A 67 -3.33 31.35 5.83
CA ARG A 67 -1.93 31.58 5.52
C ARG A 67 -1.05 30.65 6.34
N HIS A 68 -0.15 29.96 5.66
CA HIS A 68 0.84 29.07 6.26
C HIS A 68 2.09 29.13 5.40
N ASN A 69 3.22 29.53 5.98
CA ASN A 69 4.45 29.88 5.25
C ASN A 69 4.13 30.87 4.10
N ASP A 70 4.62 30.60 2.89
CA ASP A 70 4.40 31.45 1.70
C ASP A 70 3.05 31.18 1.00
N GLN A 71 2.20 30.33 1.56
CA GLN A 71 0.90 29.98 0.98
C GLN A 71 -0.21 30.84 1.57
N SER A 72 -1.15 31.27 0.72
CA SER A 72 -2.37 31.98 1.10
C SER A 72 -3.54 31.46 0.27
N VAL A 73 -4.48 30.76 0.90
CA VAL A 73 -5.59 30.08 0.21
C VAL A 73 -6.90 30.35 0.94
N GLU A 74 -7.99 30.62 0.21
CA GLU A 74 -9.32 30.71 0.80
C GLU A 74 -9.92 29.29 0.95
N LEU A 75 -10.26 28.91 2.17
CA LEU A 75 -10.78 27.58 2.51
C LEU A 75 -12.01 27.69 3.43
N PRO A 76 -12.93 26.72 3.43
CA PRO A 76 -14.07 26.73 4.33
C PRO A 76 -13.67 26.21 5.72
N LEU A 77 -14.08 26.92 6.77
CA LEU A 77 -13.96 26.52 8.16
C LEU A 77 -15.36 26.19 8.69
N TYR A 78 -15.59 24.92 9.04
CA TYR A 78 -16.89 24.48 9.55
C TYR A 78 -16.99 24.75 11.04
N VAL A 79 -18.10 25.36 11.47
CA VAL A 79 -18.28 25.73 12.87
C VAL A 79 -19.27 24.78 13.54
N VAL A 80 -18.80 24.08 14.57
CA VAL A 80 -19.55 23.00 15.25
C VAL A 80 -19.80 23.34 16.72
N ASP A 81 -20.86 22.79 17.31
CA ASP A 81 -21.18 22.97 18.73
C ASP A 81 -20.56 21.85 19.57
N THR A 82 -19.23 21.78 19.58
CA THR A 82 -18.46 20.81 20.36
C THR A 82 -17.45 21.53 21.25
N THR A 83 -16.99 20.85 22.31
CA THR A 83 -15.96 21.36 23.22
C THR A 83 -14.55 20.92 22.83
N GLY A 84 -14.41 20.21 21.71
CA GLY A 84 -13.14 19.70 21.22
C GLY A 84 -12.28 20.80 20.60
N PRO A 85 -10.98 20.51 20.40
CA PRO A 85 -10.04 21.41 19.76
C PRO A 85 -10.43 21.69 18.30
N ALA A 86 -9.91 22.79 17.75
CA ALA A 86 -10.00 23.04 16.32
C ALA A 86 -9.21 21.96 15.55
N LEU A 87 -9.80 21.36 14.52
CA LEU A 87 -9.17 20.29 13.74
C LEU A 87 -8.79 20.77 12.35
N LEU A 88 -7.57 20.45 11.94
CA LEU A 88 -7.08 20.61 10.58
C LEU A 88 -7.31 19.30 9.83
N GLY A 89 -8.39 19.26 9.07
CA GLY A 89 -8.84 18.06 8.35
C GLY A 89 -8.27 17.95 6.95
N ARG A 90 -8.56 16.82 6.29
CA ARG A 90 -8.05 16.49 4.95
C ARG A 90 -8.35 17.52 3.88
N GLU A 91 -9.49 18.22 3.96
CA GLU A 91 -9.81 19.29 3.02
C GLU A 91 -8.76 20.42 3.04
N TRP A 92 -8.34 20.88 4.23
CA TRP A 92 -7.30 21.90 4.31
C TRP A 92 -5.94 21.34 3.94
N LEU A 93 -5.66 20.07 4.25
CA LEU A 93 -4.43 19.40 3.82
C LEU A 93 -4.29 19.27 2.29
N GLN A 94 -5.41 19.29 1.55
CA GLN A 94 -5.39 19.35 0.09
C GLN A 94 -5.10 20.76 -0.43
N GLY A 95 -5.57 21.80 0.29
CA GLY A 95 -5.40 23.20 -0.09
C GLY A 95 -4.07 23.83 0.34
N ILE A 96 -3.50 23.36 1.45
CA ILE A 96 -2.26 23.90 2.05
C ILE A 96 -1.26 22.77 2.22
N ARG A 97 -0.02 23.03 1.80
CA ARG A 97 1.09 22.11 1.99
C ARG A 97 1.76 22.45 3.31
N LEU A 98 1.47 21.62 4.31
CA LEU A 98 2.15 21.70 5.58
C LEU A 98 3.65 21.42 5.41
N ASP A 99 4.46 22.10 6.21
CA ASP A 99 5.88 21.80 6.32
C ASP A 99 6.06 20.61 7.26
N TRP A 100 5.87 19.42 6.70
CA TRP A 100 5.96 18.16 7.42
C TRP A 100 7.30 17.97 8.13
N LYS A 101 8.38 18.61 7.66
CA LYS A 101 9.71 18.54 8.26
C LYS A 101 9.80 19.25 9.61
N ASN A 102 8.96 20.25 9.83
CA ASN A 102 8.96 21.10 11.03
C ASN A 102 7.76 20.84 11.95
N LEU A 103 6.65 20.28 11.44
CA LEU A 103 5.42 20.04 12.20
C LEU A 103 5.37 18.69 12.90
N VAL A 104 6.05 17.70 12.33
CA VAL A 104 6.30 16.45 13.01
C VAL A 104 7.71 16.60 13.56
N PHE A 105 7.90 16.44 14.87
CA PHE A 105 9.21 16.06 15.41
C PHE A 105 9.56 14.65 14.92
N PHE A 106 9.63 14.44 13.60
CA PHE A 106 10.74 13.66 13.09
C PHE A 106 11.94 14.49 13.51
N ASN A 107 12.72 14.01 14.48
CA ASN A 107 14.13 14.40 14.55
C ASN A 107 14.60 14.55 13.10
N HIS A 108 14.98 15.76 12.71
CA HIS A 108 15.29 16.12 11.32
C HIS A 108 15.81 14.90 10.53
N LEU A 109 14.98 14.33 9.66
CA LEU A 109 15.50 13.76 8.42
C LEU A 109 15.88 14.96 7.55
N GLY A 110 16.94 15.65 7.97
CA GLY A 110 17.88 16.23 7.02
C GLY A 110 18.47 15.10 6.16
N PRO A 111 19.53 15.33 5.39
CA PRO A 111 20.26 14.23 4.76
C PRO A 111 20.85 13.32 5.85
N SER A 112 20.04 12.44 6.43
CA SER A 112 20.32 11.64 7.62
C SER A 112 20.79 12.50 8.83
N ARG A 113 20.74 11.98 10.06
CA ARG A 113 22.00 12.10 10.84
C ARG A 113 22.98 11.42 9.92
N GLU A 114 23.83 12.13 9.16
CA GLU A 114 24.84 11.53 8.27
C GLU A 114 25.21 10.21 8.89
N MET A 115 24.64 9.14 8.32
CA MET A 115 24.78 7.83 8.91
C MET A 115 26.29 7.69 8.95
N SER A 116 26.86 7.68 10.17
CA SER A 116 28.26 8.10 10.32
C SER A 116 29.07 7.38 9.27
N LYS A 117 30.01 8.05 8.60
CA LYS A 117 30.65 7.53 7.38
C LYS A 117 30.92 6.01 7.40
N HIS A 118 31.36 5.52 8.56
CA HIS A 118 31.45 4.09 8.92
C HIS A 118 30.21 3.22 8.59
N TRP A 119 29.01 3.60 9.05
CA TRP A 119 27.75 2.88 8.79
C TRP A 119 27.29 3.00 7.34
N GLN A 120 27.57 4.11 6.66
CA GLN A 120 27.33 4.23 5.21
C GLN A 120 28.21 3.26 4.43
N GLU A 121 29.52 3.27 4.68
CA GLU A 121 30.47 2.33 4.08
C GLU A 121 30.08 0.88 4.38
N LYS A 122 29.61 0.60 5.60
CA LYS A 122 29.12 -0.74 5.98
C LYS A 122 27.87 -1.14 5.21
N LEU A 123 26.91 -0.23 5.01
CA LEU A 123 25.69 -0.52 4.24
C LEU A 123 26.03 -0.74 2.77
N GLU A 124 26.85 0.13 2.17
CA GLU A 124 27.30 -0.01 0.79
C GLU A 124 28.00 -1.36 0.59
N THR A 125 28.93 -1.73 1.48
CA THR A 125 29.61 -3.03 1.43
C THR A 125 28.62 -4.20 1.51
N MET A 126 27.61 -4.10 2.38
CA MET A 126 26.57 -5.13 2.53
C MET A 126 25.67 -5.24 1.30
N LEU A 127 25.28 -4.11 0.70
CA LEU A 127 24.47 -4.10 -0.52
C LEU A 127 25.27 -4.61 -1.72
N ASP A 128 26.55 -4.25 -1.82
CA ASP A 128 27.45 -4.72 -2.88
C ASP A 128 27.69 -6.23 -2.77
N SER A 129 27.87 -6.77 -1.56
CA SER A 129 28.02 -8.22 -1.36
C SER A 129 26.77 -9.01 -1.72
N HIS A 130 25.60 -8.36 -1.71
CA HIS A 130 24.31 -8.94 -2.11
C HIS A 130 23.76 -8.33 -3.41
N SER A 131 24.62 -7.77 -4.26
CA SER A 131 24.22 -7.05 -5.48
C SER A 131 23.36 -7.88 -6.45
N GLU A 132 23.47 -9.20 -6.41
CA GLU A 132 22.63 -10.14 -7.14
C GLU A 132 21.13 -10.01 -6.80
N LEU A 133 20.78 -9.66 -5.55
CA LEU A 133 19.39 -9.49 -5.11
C LEU A 133 18.72 -8.24 -5.69
N PHE A 134 19.52 -7.26 -6.13
CA PHE A 134 19.05 -5.94 -6.56
C PHE A 134 19.01 -5.78 -8.08
N LYS A 135 19.25 -6.86 -8.84
CA LYS A 135 19.12 -6.85 -10.30
C LYS A 135 17.66 -6.67 -10.72
N ASP A 136 17.42 -5.98 -11.83
CA ASP A 136 16.09 -5.85 -12.45
C ASP A 136 15.72 -7.12 -13.25
N GLU A 137 15.83 -8.27 -12.58
CA GLU A 137 15.54 -9.60 -13.12
C GLU A 137 14.45 -10.28 -12.29
N LEU A 138 13.71 -11.21 -12.90
CA LEU A 138 12.70 -11.97 -12.17
C LEU A 138 13.38 -13.04 -11.32
N GLY A 139 13.42 -12.83 -10.02
CA GLY A 139 13.86 -13.83 -9.04
C GLY A 139 12.95 -15.05 -9.00
N THR A 140 13.44 -16.12 -8.38
CA THR A 140 12.67 -17.35 -8.13
C THR A 140 12.90 -17.79 -6.70
N ILE A 141 11.83 -18.03 -5.95
CA ILE A 141 11.94 -18.65 -4.62
C ILE A 141 12.36 -20.11 -4.85
N ALA A 142 13.50 -20.48 -4.27
CA ALA A 142 14.05 -21.82 -4.37
C ALA A 142 13.23 -22.81 -3.53
N GLU A 143 13.28 -24.10 -3.90
CA GLU A 143 12.82 -25.24 -3.08
C GLU A 143 11.31 -25.38 -2.83
N GLU A 144 10.48 -24.37 -3.10
CA GLU A 144 9.03 -24.45 -2.92
C GLU A 144 8.24 -24.15 -4.22
N GLN A 145 7.26 -25.02 -4.51
CA GLN A 145 6.27 -24.81 -5.57
C GLN A 145 4.89 -24.63 -4.95
N ALA A 146 4.11 -23.67 -5.47
CA ALA A 146 2.74 -23.48 -5.09
C ALA A 146 1.81 -24.46 -5.81
N GLU A 147 0.89 -25.03 -5.05
CA GLU A 147 -0.17 -25.91 -5.53
C GLU A 147 -1.55 -25.30 -5.23
N LEU A 148 -2.51 -25.56 -6.12
CA LEU A 148 -3.89 -25.14 -5.97
C LEU A 148 -4.77 -26.39 -5.88
N VAL A 149 -5.48 -26.53 -4.77
CA VAL A 149 -6.40 -27.63 -4.54
C VAL A 149 -7.81 -27.17 -4.90
N LEU A 150 -8.47 -27.90 -5.79
CA LEU A 150 -9.87 -27.68 -6.11
C LEU A 150 -10.77 -28.52 -5.20
N ARG A 151 -11.97 -28.02 -4.91
CA ARG A 151 -12.99 -28.77 -4.18
C ARG A 151 -13.42 -29.99 -4.99
N GLU A 152 -13.76 -31.07 -4.30
CA GLU A 152 -14.26 -32.28 -4.92
C GLU A 152 -15.48 -31.99 -5.83
N GLY A 153 -15.51 -32.62 -7.02
CA GLY A 153 -16.58 -32.42 -8.01
C GLY A 153 -16.47 -31.13 -8.84
N SER A 154 -15.43 -30.31 -8.64
CA SER A 154 -15.20 -29.11 -9.45
C SER A 154 -15.05 -29.44 -10.93
N GLN A 155 -15.74 -28.66 -11.78
CA GLN A 155 -15.68 -28.81 -13.23
C GLN A 155 -14.83 -27.69 -13.85
N PRO A 156 -14.09 -27.98 -14.95
CA PRO A 156 -13.38 -26.97 -15.69
C PRO A 156 -14.28 -25.85 -16.19
N LYS A 157 -13.75 -24.62 -16.20
CA LYS A 157 -14.49 -23.46 -16.67
C LYS A 157 -13.68 -22.65 -17.66
N PHE A 158 -14.18 -22.63 -18.89
CA PHE A 158 -13.64 -21.85 -19.99
C PHE A 158 -14.47 -20.58 -20.18
N VAL A 159 -13.85 -19.42 -19.96
CA VAL A 159 -14.45 -18.11 -20.21
C VAL A 159 -13.67 -17.43 -21.34
N LYS A 160 -14.41 -16.88 -22.30
CA LYS A 160 -13.83 -16.20 -23.47
C LYS A 160 -13.06 -14.95 -23.06
N ALA A 161 -12.02 -14.61 -23.83
CA ALA A 161 -11.31 -13.35 -23.67
C ALA A 161 -12.28 -12.15 -23.73
N ARG A 162 -11.99 -11.14 -22.90
CA ARG A 162 -12.69 -9.86 -22.95
C ARG A 162 -12.07 -8.96 -24.02
N SER A 163 -12.86 -8.05 -24.55
CA SER A 163 -12.35 -7.02 -25.46
C SER A 163 -11.37 -6.12 -24.71
N VAL A 164 -10.15 -5.99 -25.25
CA VAL A 164 -9.14 -5.05 -24.76
C VAL A 164 -9.31 -3.74 -25.52
N PRO A 165 -9.45 -2.58 -24.83
CA PRO A 165 -9.53 -1.29 -25.49
C PRO A 165 -8.40 -1.08 -26.50
N PHE A 166 -8.70 -0.56 -27.68
CA PHE A 166 -7.74 -0.40 -28.78
C PHE A 166 -6.44 0.31 -28.34
N ALA A 167 -6.56 1.36 -27.53
CA ALA A 167 -5.43 2.11 -26.99
C ALA A 167 -4.48 1.28 -26.11
N LEU A 168 -4.94 0.17 -25.53
CA LEU A 168 -4.13 -0.71 -24.67
C LEU A 168 -3.62 -1.95 -25.38
N GLN A 169 -4.12 -2.29 -26.58
CA GLN A 169 -3.79 -3.56 -27.25
C GLN A 169 -2.29 -3.72 -27.48
N GLY A 170 -1.62 -2.71 -28.05
CA GLY A 170 -0.18 -2.77 -28.28
C GLY A 170 0.64 -2.95 -27.01
N ALA A 171 0.25 -2.27 -25.93
CA ALA A 171 0.92 -2.38 -24.63
C ALA A 171 0.66 -3.74 -23.95
N VAL A 172 -0.55 -4.30 -24.09
CA VAL A 172 -0.87 -5.65 -23.60
C VAL A 172 -0.07 -6.71 -24.35
N GLU A 173 0.04 -6.60 -25.67
CA GLU A 173 0.82 -7.54 -26.49
C GLU A 173 2.30 -7.50 -26.14
N ALA A 174 2.87 -6.31 -25.96
CA ALA A 174 4.25 -6.15 -25.53
C ALA A 174 4.51 -6.79 -24.15
N GLU A 175 3.58 -6.63 -23.20
CA GLU A 175 3.70 -7.23 -21.88
C GLU A 175 3.53 -8.76 -21.91
N LEU A 176 2.66 -9.31 -22.77
CA LEU A 176 2.56 -10.76 -22.98
C LEU A 176 3.88 -11.34 -23.49
N VAL A 177 4.51 -10.70 -24.48
CA VAL A 177 5.83 -11.11 -24.99
C VAL A 177 6.90 -11.05 -23.90
N LYS A 178 6.86 -10.00 -23.06
CA LYS A 178 7.78 -9.87 -21.91
C LYS A 178 7.57 -11.01 -20.90
N MET A 179 6.31 -11.28 -20.53
CA MET A 179 5.97 -12.35 -19.60
C MET A 179 6.39 -13.73 -20.12
N GLU A 180 6.25 -13.97 -21.43
CA GLU A 180 6.69 -15.22 -22.06
C GLU A 180 8.21 -15.36 -22.03
N LYS A 181 8.97 -14.31 -22.39
CA LYS A 181 10.44 -14.29 -22.30
C LYS A 181 10.97 -14.53 -20.89
N LEU A 182 10.26 -14.01 -19.88
CA LEU A 182 10.58 -14.22 -18.47
C LEU A 182 10.11 -15.58 -17.92
N GLY A 183 9.48 -16.42 -18.76
CA GLY A 183 8.94 -17.72 -18.36
C GLY A 183 7.76 -17.63 -17.39
N ILE A 184 7.13 -16.46 -17.23
CA ILE A 184 5.93 -16.27 -16.38
C ILE A 184 4.74 -16.99 -17.00
N ILE A 185 4.65 -16.97 -18.34
CA ILE A 185 3.60 -17.64 -19.11
C ILE A 185 4.17 -18.51 -20.21
N THR A 186 3.40 -19.50 -20.62
CA THR A 186 3.69 -20.36 -21.78
C THR A 186 2.45 -20.45 -22.68
N PRO A 187 2.57 -20.22 -24.00
CA PRO A 187 1.44 -20.36 -24.91
C PRO A 187 0.97 -21.81 -24.97
N VAL A 188 -0.36 -22.01 -25.04
CA VAL A 188 -0.97 -23.33 -25.16
C VAL A 188 -2.05 -23.33 -26.24
N ALA A 189 -2.17 -24.42 -26.98
CA ALA A 189 -3.16 -24.54 -28.06
C ALA A 189 -4.57 -24.82 -27.51
N THR A 190 -4.66 -25.58 -26.42
CA THR A 190 -5.92 -26.02 -25.82
C THR A 190 -5.82 -25.95 -24.30
N SER A 191 -6.95 -25.69 -23.64
CA SER A 191 -7.09 -25.79 -22.19
C SER A 191 -8.56 -25.97 -21.81
N GLU A 192 -8.82 -26.75 -20.78
CA GLU A 192 -10.16 -26.93 -20.21
C GLU A 192 -10.57 -25.74 -19.32
N TYR A 193 -9.57 -25.03 -18.76
CA TYR A 193 -9.74 -23.81 -17.99
C TYR A 193 -9.30 -22.62 -18.83
N ALA A 194 -10.04 -21.52 -18.77
CA ALA A 194 -9.61 -20.29 -19.43
C ALA A 194 -10.21 -19.08 -18.73
N THR A 195 -9.33 -18.25 -18.17
CA THR A 195 -9.71 -17.07 -17.38
C THR A 195 -9.49 -15.81 -18.19
N PRO A 196 -10.48 -14.91 -18.35
CA PRO A 196 -10.29 -13.73 -19.18
C PRO A 196 -9.22 -12.81 -18.58
N LEU A 197 -8.34 -12.31 -19.45
CA LEU A 197 -7.32 -11.33 -19.09
C LEU A 197 -7.96 -9.99 -18.69
N VAL A 198 -7.38 -9.35 -17.67
CA VAL A 198 -7.69 -8.01 -17.19
C VAL A 198 -6.40 -7.19 -17.14
N PRO A 199 -6.21 -6.23 -18.05
CA PRO A 199 -5.11 -5.29 -17.97
C PRO A 199 -5.41 -4.19 -16.94
N VAL A 200 -4.50 -3.99 -15.99
CA VAL A 200 -4.57 -2.93 -14.99
C VAL A 200 -3.46 -1.93 -15.25
N VAL A 201 -3.83 -0.67 -15.49
CA VAL A 201 -2.87 0.44 -15.65
C VAL A 201 -2.44 0.93 -14.26
N LYS A 202 -1.15 0.84 -13.96
CA LYS A 202 -0.57 1.39 -12.73
C LYS A 202 -0.45 2.90 -12.81
N ARG A 203 -0.20 3.56 -11.67
CA ARG A 203 -0.03 5.02 -11.60
C ARG A 203 1.14 5.54 -12.43
N ASP A 204 2.18 4.72 -12.59
CA ASP A 204 3.36 5.00 -13.42
C ASP A 204 3.11 4.79 -14.93
N GLY A 205 1.90 4.37 -15.33
CA GLY A 205 1.54 4.08 -16.72
C GLY A 205 1.90 2.67 -17.17
N SER A 206 2.64 1.89 -16.38
CA SER A 206 2.95 0.49 -16.71
C SER A 206 1.70 -0.40 -16.59
N LEU A 207 1.70 -1.51 -17.33
CA LEU A 207 0.61 -2.48 -17.29
C LEU A 207 0.93 -3.63 -16.33
N ARG A 208 -0.09 -4.05 -15.57
CA ARG A 208 -0.11 -5.33 -14.87
C ARG A 208 -1.22 -6.18 -15.46
N LEU A 209 -0.85 -7.33 -16.05
CA LEU A 209 -1.79 -8.30 -16.59
C LEU A 209 -2.23 -9.28 -15.50
N CYS A 210 -3.53 -9.38 -15.27
CA CYS A 210 -4.12 -10.30 -14.27
C CYS A 210 -5.22 -11.15 -14.92
N GLY A 211 -5.49 -12.34 -14.37
CA GLY A 211 -6.67 -13.11 -14.72
C GLY A 211 -7.84 -12.77 -13.80
N ASP A 212 -9.07 -12.67 -14.33
CA ASP A 212 -10.27 -12.58 -13.50
C ASP A 212 -10.69 -13.95 -12.93
N TYR A 213 -9.86 -14.50 -12.06
CA TYR A 213 -10.05 -15.84 -11.49
C TYR A 213 -11.30 -15.98 -10.62
N LYS A 214 -11.95 -14.87 -10.24
CA LYS A 214 -13.27 -14.87 -9.60
C LYS A 214 -14.32 -15.53 -10.50
N THR A 215 -14.16 -15.43 -11.81
CA THR A 215 -15.12 -16.00 -12.77
C THR A 215 -14.87 -17.48 -13.08
N THR A 216 -13.71 -18.02 -12.72
CA THR A 216 -13.26 -19.37 -13.10
C THR A 216 -12.84 -20.19 -11.88
N VAL A 217 -11.60 -20.04 -11.43
CA VAL A 217 -10.93 -20.94 -10.47
C VAL A 217 -11.33 -20.67 -9.03
N ASN A 218 -11.41 -19.41 -8.61
CA ASN A 218 -11.62 -19.06 -7.19
C ASN A 218 -12.89 -19.66 -6.56
N PRO A 219 -14.05 -19.70 -7.24
CA PRO A 219 -15.25 -20.35 -6.69
C PRO A 219 -15.10 -21.85 -6.43
N CYS A 220 -14.24 -22.51 -7.21
CA CYS A 220 -13.99 -23.95 -7.14
C CYS A 220 -12.78 -24.28 -6.24
N LEU A 221 -12.02 -23.28 -5.80
CA LEU A 221 -10.81 -23.45 -5.02
C LEU A 221 -11.14 -23.85 -3.57
N GLU A 222 -10.39 -24.81 -3.04
CA GLU A 222 -10.23 -24.97 -1.61
C GLU A 222 -9.26 -23.90 -1.13
N VAL A 223 -9.83 -22.80 -0.65
CA VAL A 223 -9.07 -21.59 -0.35
C VAL A 223 -8.20 -21.83 0.86
N ASP A 224 -6.90 -21.63 0.68
CA ASP A 224 -5.90 -21.65 1.75
C ASP A 224 -6.21 -20.53 2.74
N ARG A 225 -6.21 -20.85 4.03
CA ARG A 225 -6.52 -19.91 5.12
C ARG A 225 -5.34 -19.72 6.06
N TYR A 226 -4.12 -19.67 5.53
CA TYR A 226 -2.97 -19.25 6.31
C TYR A 226 -3.22 -17.85 6.91
N PRO A 227 -2.99 -17.67 8.22
CA PRO A 227 -3.27 -16.41 8.90
C PRO A 227 -2.33 -15.32 8.37
N LEU A 228 -2.90 -14.17 8.00
CA LEU A 228 -2.11 -12.98 7.76
C LEU A 228 -1.89 -12.26 9.09
N PRO A 229 -0.67 -11.75 9.36
CA PRO A 229 -0.39 -11.04 10.61
C PRO A 229 -1.25 -9.78 10.70
N ARG A 230 -1.76 -9.49 11.91
CA ARG A 230 -2.49 -8.23 12.14
C ARG A 230 -1.50 -7.09 12.26
N ILE A 231 -1.96 -5.87 11.99
CA ILE A 231 -1.14 -4.66 12.16
C ILE A 231 -0.58 -4.59 13.59
N ASP A 232 -1.37 -4.93 14.60
CA ASP A 232 -0.91 -4.95 15.99
C ASP A 232 0.21 -5.96 16.23
N ASP A 233 0.18 -7.12 15.57
CA ASP A 233 1.22 -8.14 15.66
C ASP A 233 2.52 -7.64 14.99
N LEU A 234 2.40 -7.00 13.82
CA LEU A 234 3.54 -6.37 13.12
C LEU A 234 4.16 -5.27 13.98
N LEU A 235 3.35 -4.40 14.58
CA LEU A 235 3.82 -3.32 15.45
C LEU A 235 4.45 -3.85 16.74
N ALA A 236 3.91 -4.93 17.30
CA ALA A 236 4.49 -5.59 18.48
C ALA A 236 5.85 -6.21 18.16
N ALA A 237 6.00 -6.84 16.99
CA ALA A 237 7.29 -7.40 16.53
C ALA A 237 8.37 -6.31 16.34
N LEU A 238 7.94 -5.08 16.04
CA LEU A 238 8.81 -3.92 15.85
C LEU A 238 9.01 -3.09 17.13
N ALA A 239 8.35 -3.46 18.24
CA ALA A 239 8.35 -2.67 19.46
C ALA A 239 9.73 -2.61 20.12
N GLY A 240 10.13 -1.41 20.54
CA GLY A 240 11.44 -1.16 21.17
C GLY A 240 12.60 -1.03 20.19
N GLY A 241 12.36 -1.17 18.88
CA GLY A 241 13.33 -0.84 17.85
C GLY A 241 13.61 0.65 17.78
N GLU A 242 14.87 1.02 17.52
CA GLU A 242 15.30 2.41 17.32
C GLU A 242 15.66 2.69 15.86
N GLU A 243 16.00 1.65 15.09
CA GLU A 243 16.37 1.72 13.68
C GLU A 243 15.48 0.78 12.87
N PHE A 244 15.14 1.18 11.64
CA PHE A 244 14.18 0.46 10.81
C PHE A 244 14.61 0.44 9.35
N SER A 245 14.38 -0.70 8.70
CA SER A 245 14.45 -0.83 7.24
C SER A 245 13.20 -1.51 6.72
N LYS A 246 12.85 -1.15 5.48
CA LYS A 246 11.79 -1.79 4.73
C LYS A 246 12.39 -2.32 3.43
N ILE A 247 12.18 -3.59 3.14
CA ILE A 247 12.51 -4.23 1.87
C ILE A 247 11.19 -4.53 1.16
N ASP A 248 11.08 -4.09 -0.10
CA ASP A 248 9.91 -4.30 -0.96
C ASP A 248 10.29 -5.31 -2.04
N LEU A 249 9.55 -6.42 -2.13
CA LEU A 249 9.84 -7.49 -3.07
C LEU A 249 9.26 -7.19 -4.46
N SER A 250 10.14 -6.96 -5.43
CA SER A 250 9.74 -6.73 -6.80
C SER A 250 9.00 -7.96 -7.38
N ARG A 251 7.80 -7.76 -7.92
CA ARG A 251 6.99 -8.82 -8.54
C ARG A 251 6.78 -10.06 -7.64
N ALA A 252 6.74 -9.87 -6.32
CA ALA A 252 6.69 -10.90 -5.27
C ALA A 252 6.00 -12.23 -5.66
N TYR A 253 4.70 -12.22 -5.98
CA TYR A 253 3.98 -13.47 -6.33
C TYR A 253 4.56 -14.19 -7.54
N GLN A 254 5.08 -13.45 -8.53
CA GLN A 254 5.67 -14.05 -9.72
C GLN A 254 7.02 -14.75 -9.45
N GLN A 255 7.61 -14.57 -8.26
CA GLN A 255 8.79 -15.30 -7.85
C GLN A 255 8.45 -16.75 -7.44
N VAL A 256 7.21 -17.02 -7.05
CA VAL A 256 6.74 -18.37 -6.68
C VAL A 256 6.41 -19.19 -7.93
N VAL A 257 7.09 -20.32 -8.10
CA VAL A 257 6.80 -21.28 -9.18
C VAL A 257 5.53 -22.05 -8.87
N MET A 258 4.68 -22.26 -9.87
CA MET A 258 3.52 -23.15 -9.77
C MET A 258 3.92 -24.59 -10.12
N ALA A 259 3.43 -25.54 -9.34
CA ALA A 259 3.50 -26.95 -9.67
C ALA A 259 2.79 -27.23 -10.98
N GLU A 260 3.33 -28.15 -11.78
CA GLU A 260 2.83 -28.48 -13.12
C GLU A 260 1.34 -28.85 -13.12
N SER A 261 0.90 -29.60 -12.10
CA SER A 261 -0.49 -30.01 -11.88
C SER A 261 -1.46 -28.82 -11.78
N SER A 262 -1.00 -27.69 -11.25
CA SER A 262 -1.81 -26.50 -10.96
C SER A 262 -1.76 -25.45 -12.07
N ARG A 263 -0.73 -25.46 -12.91
CA ARG A 263 -0.54 -24.46 -13.99
C ARG A 263 -1.74 -24.38 -14.93
N LYS A 264 -2.31 -25.53 -15.33
CA LYS A 264 -3.49 -25.59 -16.22
C LYS A 264 -4.70 -24.83 -15.67
N LEU A 265 -4.85 -24.75 -14.35
CA LEU A 265 -5.94 -24.01 -13.71
C LEU A 265 -5.79 -22.50 -13.96
N LEU A 266 -4.56 -22.04 -14.09
CA LEU A 266 -4.18 -20.66 -14.27
C LEU A 266 -4.10 -20.22 -15.73
N THR A 267 -4.67 -20.97 -16.68
CA THR A 267 -4.69 -20.53 -18.07
C THR A 267 -5.51 -19.24 -18.21
N ILE A 268 -4.88 -18.22 -18.79
CA ILE A 268 -5.49 -16.95 -19.18
C ILE A 268 -5.90 -16.97 -20.66
N ASN A 269 -7.02 -16.33 -20.95
CA ASN A 269 -7.59 -16.16 -22.28
C ASN A 269 -7.44 -14.70 -22.70
N THR A 270 -6.67 -14.50 -23.77
CA THR A 270 -6.31 -13.18 -24.31
C THR A 270 -6.80 -13.05 -25.74
N HIS A 271 -6.76 -11.84 -26.30
CA HIS A 271 -7.03 -11.62 -27.73
C HIS A 271 -5.97 -12.23 -28.66
N LYS A 272 -4.83 -12.71 -28.11
CA LYS A 272 -3.74 -13.37 -28.85
C LYS A 272 -3.74 -14.89 -28.72
N GLY A 273 -4.63 -15.45 -27.89
CA GLY A 273 -4.69 -16.88 -27.61
C GLY A 273 -4.62 -17.20 -26.12
N LEU A 274 -4.40 -18.48 -25.83
CA LEU A 274 -4.35 -19.02 -24.48
C LEU A 274 -2.91 -19.09 -23.99
N TYR A 275 -2.71 -18.71 -22.73
CA TYR A 275 -1.42 -18.79 -22.07
C TYR A 275 -1.59 -19.37 -20.67
N THR A 276 -0.75 -20.32 -20.31
CA THR A 276 -0.73 -20.92 -18.98
C THR A 276 0.28 -20.19 -18.10
N MET A 277 -0.11 -19.82 -16.87
CA MET A 277 0.80 -19.18 -15.91
C MET A 277 1.69 -20.23 -15.24
N ASN A 278 3.01 -20.02 -15.30
CA ASN A 278 4.02 -20.86 -14.65
C ASN A 278 4.34 -20.37 -13.23
N ARG A 279 3.94 -19.14 -12.90
CA ARG A 279 4.17 -18.48 -11.61
C ARG A 279 2.86 -18.15 -10.93
N LEU A 280 2.87 -17.97 -9.61
CA LEU A 280 1.66 -17.66 -8.84
C LEU A 280 1.01 -16.38 -9.37
N ALA A 281 -0.23 -16.52 -9.82
CA ALA A 281 -0.94 -15.45 -10.52
C ALA A 281 -1.66 -14.52 -9.54
N PHE A 282 -1.57 -13.22 -9.80
CA PHE A 282 -2.43 -12.23 -9.13
C PHE A 282 -3.92 -12.54 -9.38
N GLY A 283 -4.74 -12.33 -8.36
CA GLY A 283 -6.18 -12.54 -8.41
C GLY A 283 -6.65 -13.92 -7.95
N ILE A 284 -5.75 -14.86 -7.70
CA ILE A 284 -6.07 -16.13 -7.05
C ILE A 284 -6.33 -15.92 -5.57
N SER A 285 -7.43 -16.48 -5.06
CA SER A 285 -7.85 -16.28 -3.66
C SER A 285 -6.84 -16.81 -2.64
N SER A 286 -6.16 -17.92 -2.93
CA SER A 286 -5.13 -18.48 -2.04
C SER A 286 -3.75 -17.79 -2.17
N ALA A 287 -3.53 -16.92 -3.17
CA ALA A 287 -2.19 -16.38 -3.43
C ALA A 287 -1.59 -15.61 -2.25
N PRO A 288 -2.33 -14.73 -1.53
CA PRO A 288 -1.79 -14.04 -0.36
C PRO A 288 -1.38 -15.01 0.76
N SER A 289 -2.20 -16.02 1.04
CA SER A 289 -1.95 -17.02 2.09
C SER A 289 -0.77 -17.92 1.75
N ILE A 290 -0.68 -18.37 0.50
CA ILE A 290 0.47 -19.14 0.00
C ILE A 290 1.75 -18.31 0.16
N PHE A 291 1.74 -17.06 -0.31
CA PHE A 291 2.92 -16.19 -0.25
C PHE A 291 3.34 -15.87 1.18
N GLN A 292 2.39 -15.52 2.06
CA GLN A 292 2.69 -15.24 3.46
C GLN A 292 3.32 -16.46 4.16
N ARG A 293 2.78 -17.67 3.94
CA ARG A 293 3.37 -18.89 4.51
C ARG A 293 4.82 -19.09 4.08
N ILE A 294 5.11 -18.89 2.79
CA ILE A 294 6.47 -19.00 2.25
C ILE A 294 7.38 -17.99 2.95
N MET A 295 6.97 -16.72 3.03
CA MET A 295 7.75 -15.66 3.69
C MET A 295 7.98 -15.96 5.18
N ASP A 296 6.95 -16.38 5.91
CA ASP A 296 7.05 -16.69 7.34
C ASP A 296 7.96 -17.90 7.58
N ASN A 297 7.98 -18.88 6.67
CA ASN A 297 8.90 -20.00 6.72
C ASN A 297 10.35 -19.58 6.43
N MET A 298 10.58 -18.75 5.41
CA MET A 298 11.91 -18.28 5.04
C MET A 298 12.54 -17.40 6.11
N LEU A 299 11.75 -16.51 6.73
CA LEU A 299 12.21 -15.57 7.76
C LEU A 299 12.13 -16.14 9.18
N LYS A 300 11.80 -17.44 9.31
CA LYS A 300 11.57 -18.08 10.59
C LYS A 300 12.82 -18.05 11.45
N GLY A 301 12.68 -17.54 12.67
CA GLY A 301 13.75 -17.50 13.67
C GLY A 301 14.58 -16.22 13.64
N LEU A 302 14.35 -15.32 12.68
CA LEU A 302 14.95 -13.99 12.68
C LEU A 302 14.25 -13.09 13.69
N GLN A 303 15.03 -12.43 14.55
CA GLN A 303 14.50 -11.48 15.55
C GLN A 303 14.47 -10.07 14.97
N GLY A 304 13.47 -9.28 15.37
CA GLY A 304 13.30 -7.92 14.84
C GLY A 304 12.96 -7.89 13.36
N VAL A 305 12.48 -9.00 12.79
CA VAL A 305 12.03 -9.11 11.41
C VAL A 305 10.57 -9.47 11.40
N SER A 306 9.79 -8.80 10.56
CA SER A 306 8.39 -9.09 10.35
C SER A 306 8.05 -8.94 8.88
N CYS A 307 7.18 -9.79 8.35
CA CYS A 307 6.77 -9.72 6.95
C CYS A 307 5.26 -9.58 6.83
N TYR A 308 4.83 -8.69 5.95
CA TYR A 308 3.44 -8.59 5.53
C TYR A 308 3.40 -8.64 4.01
N LEU A 309 3.04 -9.81 3.46
CA LEU A 309 3.07 -10.07 2.03
C LEU A 309 4.44 -9.72 1.42
N ASP A 310 4.50 -8.74 0.54
CA ASP A 310 5.69 -8.28 -0.18
C ASP A 310 6.58 -7.31 0.61
N ASP A 311 6.13 -6.85 1.79
CA ASP A 311 6.85 -5.93 2.64
C ASP A 311 7.57 -6.68 3.78
N ILE A 312 8.91 -6.66 3.78
CA ILE A 312 9.72 -7.12 4.90
C ILE A 312 10.16 -5.90 5.72
N LEU A 313 9.85 -5.92 7.01
CA LEU A 313 10.20 -4.91 7.98
C LEU A 313 11.30 -5.46 8.88
N VAL A 314 12.38 -4.71 9.00
CA VAL A 314 13.55 -5.08 9.82
C VAL A 314 13.80 -3.97 10.84
N THR A 315 14.05 -4.34 12.09
CA THR A 315 14.36 -3.42 13.17
C THR A 315 15.49 -3.93 14.08
N GLY A 316 16.06 -3.04 14.86
CA GLY A 316 16.96 -3.36 15.97
C GLY A 316 16.94 -2.24 17.02
N LYS A 317 17.26 -2.58 18.27
CA LYS A 317 17.32 -1.62 19.38
C LYS A 317 18.57 -0.75 19.31
N THR A 318 19.56 -1.17 18.51
CA THR A 318 20.78 -0.41 18.22
C THR A 318 21.09 -0.51 16.72
N LYS A 319 21.91 0.41 16.18
CA LYS A 319 22.40 0.31 14.78
C LYS A 319 23.12 -1.00 14.51
N GLN A 320 23.92 -1.48 15.45
CA GLN A 320 24.65 -2.74 15.34
C GLN A 320 23.70 -3.93 15.16
N GLU A 321 22.68 -4.02 16.04
CA GLU A 321 21.67 -5.06 15.99
C GLU A 321 20.83 -4.98 14.71
N HIS A 322 20.42 -3.77 14.32
CA HIS A 322 19.66 -3.56 13.09
C HIS A 322 20.42 -4.01 11.85
N PHE A 323 21.70 -3.67 11.72
CA PHE A 323 22.53 -4.13 10.61
C PHE A 323 22.73 -5.65 10.61
N HIS A 324 22.88 -6.28 11.79
CA HIS A 324 22.96 -7.73 11.88
C HIS A 324 21.65 -8.40 11.43
N ASN A 325 20.50 -7.87 11.85
CA ASN A 325 19.20 -8.38 11.44
C ASN A 325 18.96 -8.16 9.95
N LEU A 326 19.38 -7.02 9.39
CA LEU A 326 19.29 -6.74 7.97
C LEU A 326 20.15 -7.70 7.15
N GLU A 327 21.39 -7.94 7.58
CA GLU A 327 22.31 -8.89 6.93
C GLU A 327 21.80 -10.32 6.99
N ALA A 328 21.11 -10.73 8.06
CA ALA A 328 20.51 -12.05 8.16
C ALA A 328 19.28 -12.25 7.26
N VAL A 329 18.66 -11.15 6.80
CA VAL A 329 17.51 -11.18 5.88
C VAL A 329 17.97 -11.21 4.41
N LEU A 330 19.07 -10.54 4.08
CA LEU A 330 19.68 -10.53 2.74
C LEU A 330 20.38 -11.88 2.46
#